data_AF-A0A4R7F3R3-F1
#
_entry.id   AF-A0A4R7F3R3-F1
#
_cell.length_a   1.000
_cell.length_b   1.000
_cell.length_c   1.000
_cell.angle_alpha   90.00
_cell.angle_beta   90.00
_cell.angle_gamma   90.00
#
_symmetry.space_group_name_H-M   'P 1'
#
loop_
_entity.id
_entity.type
_entity.pdbx_description
1 polymer ?
#
loop_
_entity_poly.entity_id
_entity_poly.type
_entity_poly.pdbx_seq_one_letter_code
_entity_poly.pdbx_strand_id
1 'polypeptide(L)'
;MVKQKTIQNEVTLTGVGLHTGQEVVMTFKPAPVNNGFTFVRMDLEGHPVIEADANYVVNTQRGTNLEKKGVRVHTTEHVLAALVGCDLDNVIIELNASEPPIMDGSSKYFVEAVEKAGIKPQEAEREEYVVKEVISYVDENTGSEIIVMPSDSYQVTAMVDFGTKVLGTQNATLKSLTEFKTEISEARTFSFLHELEALLANGLIKGGDLNNAIVYVDKEISPETMGHLKEAFGKEDISVKPNGVLDNLTLHYPNEAARHKLLDVIGDLALIGTRIKGKVIANKPGHAVNTSFAKKMAKIIKNEKRNQVPTYDLNQEPLMDVTKIMSLLPHRPPFLLVDKIFEMSENHVVGVKNVTMNEPFFVGHFPGAPVMPGVLICEAMAQSGGILILSTVPDPENYLTYFMKMDNVKFKNKVLPGDTLIFKLELITPIRRGICHMQGYAYANGKLVAEAELMAQIIKVKN
;
A
#
# COMPACT_ATOMS: atom_id res chain seq x y z
N MET A 1 -15.41 9.54 -8.96
CA MET A 1 -14.41 9.06 -8.00
C MET A 1 -15.16 8.33 -6.87
N VAL A 2 -14.58 7.26 -6.31
CA VAL A 2 -15.23 6.44 -5.28
C VAL A 2 -15.14 7.18 -3.94
N LYS A 3 -16.24 7.29 -3.18
CA LYS A 3 -16.23 7.88 -1.83
C LYS A 3 -15.74 6.86 -0.80
N GLN A 4 -15.07 7.33 0.25
CA GLN A 4 -14.73 6.49 1.41
C GLN A 4 -16.01 5.97 2.08
N LYS A 5 -15.93 4.81 2.72
CA LYS A 5 -17.05 4.18 3.42
C LYS A 5 -16.67 3.79 4.84
N THR A 6 -17.63 3.96 5.74
CA THR A 6 -17.62 3.49 7.14
C THR A 6 -18.91 2.72 7.41
N ILE A 7 -19.01 2.03 8.55
CA ILE A 7 -20.31 1.52 9.03
C ILE A 7 -21.21 2.66 9.53
N GLN A 8 -22.53 2.45 9.50
CA GLN A 8 -23.53 3.44 9.94
C GLN A 8 -23.79 3.39 11.45
N ASN A 9 -23.95 2.19 11.99
CA ASN A 9 -24.18 1.96 13.42
C ASN A 9 -23.05 1.12 14.01
N GLU A 10 -22.88 1.17 15.33
CA GLU A 10 -22.00 0.22 16.01
C GLU A 10 -22.61 -1.18 16.06
N VAL A 11 -21.75 -2.21 16.06
CA VAL A 11 -22.17 -3.61 16.18
C VAL A 11 -21.16 -4.38 17.01
N THR A 12 -21.66 -5.22 17.92
CA THR A 12 -20.84 -5.99 18.87
C THR A 12 -20.94 -7.48 18.58
N LEU A 13 -19.79 -8.16 18.63
CA LEU A 13 -19.66 -9.61 18.60
C LEU A 13 -19.00 -10.07 19.91
N THR A 14 -19.35 -11.28 20.33
CA THR A 14 -18.75 -11.93 21.49
C THR A 14 -18.33 -13.34 21.11
N GLY A 15 -17.16 -13.75 21.57
CA GLY A 15 -16.62 -15.08 21.32
C GLY A 15 -15.34 -15.31 22.11
N VAL A 16 -14.50 -16.22 21.62
CA VAL A 16 -13.24 -16.60 22.28
C VAL A 16 -12.08 -16.42 21.30
N GLY A 17 -10.94 -15.92 21.76
CA GLY A 17 -9.71 -15.87 20.95
C GLY A 17 -9.16 -17.26 20.67
N LEU A 18 -8.75 -17.55 19.43
CA LEU A 18 -8.28 -18.87 18.99
C LEU A 18 -7.10 -19.36 19.83
N HIS A 19 -6.08 -18.51 19.98
CA HIS A 19 -4.83 -18.89 20.63
C HIS A 19 -4.83 -18.60 22.12
N THR A 20 -5.40 -17.47 22.53
CA THR A 20 -5.45 -17.04 23.93
C THR A 20 -6.49 -17.82 24.74
N GLY A 21 -7.58 -18.27 24.11
CA GLY A 21 -8.72 -18.89 24.81
C GLY A 21 -9.49 -17.92 25.71
N GLN A 22 -9.24 -16.61 25.59
CA GLN A 22 -9.92 -15.59 26.39
C GLN A 22 -11.26 -15.23 25.76
N GLU A 23 -12.28 -15.05 26.60
CA GLU A 23 -13.53 -14.41 26.18
C GLU A 23 -13.25 -12.98 25.73
N VAL A 24 -13.76 -12.62 24.57
CA VAL A 24 -13.57 -11.31 23.97
C VAL A 24 -14.90 -10.75 23.48
N VAL A 25 -15.11 -9.48 23.81
CA VAL A 25 -16.13 -8.61 23.28
C VAL A 25 -15.44 -7.68 22.30
N MET A 26 -15.86 -7.76 21.03
CA MET A 26 -15.35 -6.92 19.95
C MET A 26 -16.48 -6.04 19.42
N THR A 27 -16.23 -4.74 19.28
CA THR A 27 -17.22 -3.79 18.76
C THR A 27 -16.65 -3.05 17.55
N PHE A 28 -17.35 -3.12 16.41
CA PHE A 28 -17.09 -2.24 15.28
C PHE A 28 -17.83 -0.92 15.49
N LYS A 29 -17.13 0.20 15.33
CA LYS A 29 -17.68 1.56 15.38
C LYS A 29 -17.44 2.33 14.09
N PRO A 30 -18.36 3.24 13.71
CA PRO A 30 -18.11 4.19 12.64
C PRO A 30 -16.85 5.00 12.94
N ALA A 31 -16.04 5.27 11.90
CA ALA A 31 -14.81 6.02 12.05
C ALA A 31 -14.81 7.29 11.17
N PRO A 32 -14.07 8.35 11.57
CA PRO A 32 -13.89 9.54 10.75
C PRO A 32 -13.25 9.26 9.39
N VAL A 33 -13.36 10.22 8.48
CA VAL A 33 -12.64 10.22 7.20
C VAL A 33 -11.13 10.06 7.44
N ASN A 34 -10.46 9.27 6.59
CA ASN A 34 -9.02 9.00 6.64
C ASN A 34 -8.53 8.31 7.94
N ASN A 35 -9.43 7.72 8.72
CA ASN A 35 -9.05 6.96 9.92
C ASN A 35 -8.33 5.65 9.55
N GLY A 36 -8.72 5.01 8.44
CA GLY A 36 -8.35 3.63 8.15
C GLY A 36 -9.01 2.65 9.12
N PHE A 37 -8.47 1.44 9.20
CA PHE A 37 -8.84 0.46 10.24
C PHE A 37 -7.95 0.61 11.46
N THR A 38 -8.55 0.74 12.64
CA THR A 38 -7.82 0.96 13.89
C THR A 38 -8.35 0.08 15.00
N PHE A 39 -7.46 -0.66 15.67
CA PHE A 39 -7.79 -1.44 16.85
C PHE A 39 -7.63 -0.60 18.11
N VAL A 40 -8.55 -0.75 19.06
CA VAL A 40 -8.55 -0.05 20.35
C VAL A 40 -8.68 -1.07 21.48
N ARG A 41 -7.70 -1.11 22.38
CA ARG A 41 -7.69 -2.02 23.53
C ARG A 41 -8.41 -1.40 24.72
N MET A 42 -9.68 -1.73 24.89
CA MET A 42 -10.58 -1.19 25.91
C MET A 42 -10.27 -1.68 27.32
N ASP A 43 -9.57 -2.80 27.44
CA ASP A 43 -9.15 -3.39 28.71
C ASP A 43 -7.89 -2.74 29.32
N LEU A 44 -7.23 -1.86 28.57
CA LEU A 44 -6.01 -1.17 29.00
C LEU A 44 -6.28 0.30 29.31
N GLU A 45 -5.55 0.84 30.30
CA GLU A 45 -5.65 2.25 30.68
C GLU A 45 -5.34 3.17 29.50
N GLY A 46 -6.20 4.18 29.30
CA GLY A 46 -6.06 5.15 28.21
C GLY A 46 -6.51 4.65 26.83
N HIS A 47 -7.08 3.44 26.75
CA HIS A 47 -7.63 2.83 25.52
C HIS A 47 -6.70 2.99 24.31
N PRO A 48 -5.48 2.42 24.37
CA PRO A 48 -4.47 2.63 23.34
C PRO A 48 -4.93 2.15 21.97
N VAL A 49 -4.57 2.93 20.95
CA VAL A 49 -4.95 2.71 19.55
C VAL A 49 -3.77 2.19 18.74
N ILE A 50 -4.02 1.13 17.97
CA ILE A 50 -3.09 0.52 17.02
C ILE A 50 -3.72 0.56 15.63
N GLU A 51 -3.12 1.31 14.72
CA GLU A 51 -3.54 1.33 13.32
C GLU A 51 -3.22 0.00 12.64
N ALA A 52 -4.07 -0.44 11.73
CA ALA A 52 -3.82 -1.58 10.85
C ALA A 52 -2.75 -1.20 9.81
N ASP A 53 -1.50 -1.13 10.24
CA ASP A 53 -0.34 -0.72 9.44
C ASP A 53 0.71 -1.84 9.48
N ALA A 54 1.21 -2.21 8.31
CA ALA A 54 2.20 -3.27 8.15
C ALA A 54 3.47 -3.02 8.98
N ASN A 55 3.82 -1.75 9.26
CA ASN A 55 4.97 -1.39 10.10
C ASN A 55 4.83 -1.82 11.56
N TYR A 56 3.61 -2.05 12.05
CA TYR A 56 3.37 -2.56 13.40
C TYR A 56 3.37 -4.09 13.48
N VAL A 57 3.51 -4.81 12.37
CA VAL A 57 3.62 -6.28 12.39
C VAL A 57 4.97 -6.69 13.00
N VAL A 58 4.91 -7.30 14.18
CA VAL A 58 6.09 -7.76 14.95
C VAL A 58 6.46 -9.21 14.69
N ASN A 59 5.47 -10.08 14.47
CA ASN A 59 5.69 -11.46 14.07
C ASN A 59 4.45 -12.00 13.35
N THR A 60 4.64 -13.11 12.67
CA THR A 60 3.60 -13.78 11.88
C THR A 60 3.40 -15.23 12.31
N GLN A 61 3.82 -15.55 13.55
CA GLN A 61 3.63 -16.88 14.10
C GLN A 61 2.15 -17.03 14.45
N ARG A 62 1.48 -17.94 13.74
CA ARG A 62 0.08 -18.33 13.99
C ARG A 62 -0.91 -17.17 13.82
N GLY A 63 -0.62 -16.27 12.88
CA GLY A 63 -1.48 -15.13 12.54
C GLY A 63 -0.70 -13.83 12.44
N THR A 64 -1.37 -12.76 12.02
CA THR A 64 -0.76 -11.45 11.83
C THR A 64 -0.91 -10.61 13.09
N ASN A 65 0.22 -10.45 13.79
CA ASN A 65 0.29 -9.87 15.12
C ASN A 65 0.88 -8.45 15.08
N LEU A 66 0.09 -7.46 15.52
CA LEU A 66 0.46 -6.05 15.58
C LEU A 66 0.96 -5.67 16.97
N GLU A 67 1.97 -4.81 17.05
CA GLU A 67 2.42 -4.16 18.28
C GLU A 67 2.75 -2.68 18.05
N LYS A 68 2.25 -1.82 18.94
CA LYS A 68 2.62 -0.40 18.98
C LYS A 68 2.83 0.02 20.43
N LYS A 69 4.03 0.50 20.74
CA LYS A 69 4.42 0.96 22.09
C LYS A 69 4.10 -0.08 23.19
N GLY A 70 4.35 -1.37 22.91
CA GLY A 70 4.14 -2.47 23.85
C GLY A 70 2.71 -3.03 23.92
N VAL A 71 1.73 -2.39 23.26
CA VAL A 71 0.35 -2.90 23.18
C VAL A 71 0.24 -3.83 21.98
N ARG A 72 -0.37 -5.01 22.16
CA ARG A 72 -0.49 -6.06 21.14
C ARG A 72 -1.93 -6.34 20.74
N VAL A 73 -2.12 -6.66 19.46
CA VAL A 73 -3.33 -7.28 18.91
C VAL A 73 -2.91 -8.46 18.02
N HIS A 74 -3.46 -9.63 18.32
CA HIS A 74 -3.18 -10.88 17.63
C HIS A 74 -4.22 -11.18 16.56
N THR A 75 -3.87 -12.01 15.57
CA THR A 75 -4.82 -12.65 14.63
C THR A 75 -5.81 -11.66 14.01
N THR A 76 -5.27 -10.62 13.36
CA THR A 76 -6.05 -9.50 12.80
C THR A 76 -6.63 -9.77 11.41
N GLU A 77 -6.10 -10.76 10.72
CA GLU A 77 -6.31 -11.06 9.29
C GLU A 77 -7.78 -11.26 8.92
N HIS A 78 -8.56 -12.05 9.67
CA HIS A 78 -9.96 -12.36 9.29
C HIS A 78 -10.87 -11.14 9.46
N VAL A 79 -10.66 -10.37 10.52
CA VAL A 79 -11.39 -9.11 10.74
C VAL A 79 -11.08 -8.14 9.60
N LEU A 80 -9.80 -7.95 9.28
CA LEU A 80 -9.40 -7.04 8.20
C LEU A 80 -9.90 -7.51 6.83
N ALA A 81 -9.88 -8.82 6.57
CA ALA A 81 -10.42 -9.40 5.34
C ALA A 81 -11.92 -9.12 5.19
N ALA A 82 -12.69 -9.27 6.27
CA ALA A 82 -14.12 -8.95 6.27
C ALA A 82 -14.39 -7.48 5.96
N LEU A 83 -13.66 -6.56 6.61
CA LEU A 83 -13.84 -5.11 6.39
C LEU A 83 -13.48 -4.72 4.95
N VAL A 84 -12.38 -5.25 4.41
CA VAL A 84 -11.98 -5.06 3.00
C VAL A 84 -13.01 -5.64 2.05
N GLY A 85 -13.48 -6.86 2.32
CA GLY A 85 -14.48 -7.59 1.54
C GLY A 85 -15.84 -6.92 1.50
N CYS A 86 -16.21 -6.22 2.58
CA CYS A 86 -17.39 -5.34 2.65
C CYS A 86 -17.17 -3.95 2.03
N ASP A 87 -16.01 -3.72 1.40
CA ASP A 87 -15.65 -2.47 0.74
C ASP A 87 -15.62 -1.23 1.66
N LEU A 88 -15.21 -1.42 2.91
CA LEU A 88 -15.03 -0.35 3.89
C LEU A 88 -13.63 0.27 3.84
N ASP A 89 -13.51 1.51 4.30
CA ASP A 89 -12.25 2.26 4.39
C ASP A 89 -11.91 2.61 5.83
N ASN A 90 -12.93 2.98 6.62
CA ASN A 90 -12.74 3.54 7.96
C ASN A 90 -13.62 2.78 8.96
N VAL A 91 -12.98 2.09 9.93
CA VAL A 91 -13.67 1.41 11.04
C VAL A 91 -12.78 1.42 12.28
N ILE A 92 -13.37 1.73 13.43
CA ILE A 92 -12.74 1.54 14.74
C ILE A 92 -13.16 0.17 15.27
N ILE A 93 -12.19 -0.63 15.71
CA ILE A 93 -12.36 -2.01 16.19
C ILE A 93 -11.97 -2.04 17.67
N GLU A 94 -12.95 -1.96 18.55
CA GLU A 94 -12.72 -2.04 19.99
C GLU A 94 -12.65 -3.50 20.44
N LEU A 95 -11.68 -3.82 21.30
CA LEU A 95 -11.44 -5.15 21.88
C LEU A 95 -11.20 -5.01 23.37
N ASN A 96 -11.83 -5.87 24.18
CA ASN A 96 -11.52 -6.00 25.62
C ASN A 96 -10.48 -7.10 25.91
N ALA A 97 -9.79 -7.62 24.88
CA ALA A 97 -8.73 -8.61 24.98
C ALA A 97 -7.71 -8.40 23.86
N SER A 98 -6.60 -9.13 23.90
CA SER A 98 -5.51 -8.98 22.91
C SER A 98 -5.74 -9.68 21.57
N GLU A 99 -6.84 -10.41 21.38
CA GLU A 99 -7.12 -11.22 20.19
C GLU A 99 -8.61 -11.10 19.86
N PRO A 100 -8.99 -10.82 18.59
CA PRO A 100 -10.38 -10.89 18.15
C PRO A 100 -10.99 -12.29 18.36
N PRO A 101 -12.33 -12.40 18.48
CA PRO A 101 -12.96 -13.71 18.61
C PRO A 101 -12.78 -14.51 17.32
N ILE A 102 -12.46 -15.80 17.40
CA ILE A 102 -12.26 -16.64 16.21
C ILE A 102 -13.56 -16.93 15.45
N MET A 103 -14.71 -16.82 16.14
CA MET A 103 -16.02 -17.20 15.60
C MET A 103 -16.02 -18.65 15.10
N ASP A 104 -16.28 -18.91 13.82
CA ASP A 104 -16.16 -20.22 13.18
C ASP A 104 -14.83 -20.43 12.43
N GLY A 105 -13.87 -19.52 12.60
CA GLY A 105 -12.59 -19.52 11.90
C GLY A 105 -12.64 -18.93 10.49
N SER A 106 -13.77 -18.33 10.09
CA SER A 106 -13.93 -17.63 8.81
C SER A 106 -14.22 -16.13 9.03
N SER A 107 -14.43 -15.39 7.95
CA SER A 107 -14.87 -13.99 7.99
C SER A 107 -16.39 -13.81 8.03
N LYS A 108 -17.16 -14.90 7.92
CA LYS A 108 -18.62 -14.89 7.74
C LYS A 108 -19.34 -14.01 8.76
N TYR A 109 -19.11 -14.27 10.05
CA TYR A 109 -19.82 -13.55 11.12
C TYR A 109 -19.44 -12.07 11.21
N PHE A 110 -18.21 -11.71 10.84
CA PHE A 110 -17.81 -10.31 10.73
C PHE A 110 -18.51 -9.61 9.57
N VAL A 111 -18.63 -10.28 8.41
CA VAL A 111 -19.39 -9.77 7.26
C VAL A 111 -20.86 -9.56 7.63
N GLU A 112 -21.50 -10.55 8.27
CA GLU A 112 -22.88 -10.44 8.72
C GLU A 112 -23.10 -9.29 9.72
N ALA A 113 -22.14 -9.07 10.62
CA ALA A 113 -22.19 -7.95 11.56
C ALA A 113 -22.10 -6.60 10.85
N VAL A 114 -21.17 -6.47 9.90
CA VAL A 114 -21.03 -5.26 9.07
C VAL A 114 -22.31 -4.98 8.27
N GLU A 115 -22.92 -6.01 7.68
CA GLU A 115 -24.19 -5.84 6.95
C GLU A 115 -25.33 -5.35 7.86
N LYS A 116 -25.43 -5.91 9.08
CA LYS A 116 -26.40 -5.47 10.10
C LYS A 116 -26.15 -4.02 10.53
N ALA A 117 -24.88 -3.62 10.66
CA ALA A 117 -24.49 -2.26 11.02
C ALA A 117 -24.84 -1.23 9.93
N GLY A 118 -24.93 -1.67 8.67
CA GLY A 118 -25.15 -0.84 7.49
C GLY A 118 -23.88 -0.08 7.08
N ILE A 119 -23.77 0.25 5.79
CA ILE A 119 -22.62 0.95 5.22
C ILE A 119 -23.02 2.39 4.87
N LYS A 120 -22.18 3.35 5.26
CA LYS A 120 -22.37 4.78 5.04
C LYS A 120 -21.20 5.36 4.24
N PRO A 121 -21.44 5.99 3.06
CA PRO A 121 -20.41 6.76 2.36
C PRO A 121 -20.06 8.03 3.16
N GLN A 122 -18.83 8.50 3.00
CA GLN A 122 -18.30 9.71 3.62
C GLN A 122 -17.96 10.76 2.54
N GLU A 123 -17.79 12.02 2.95
CA GLU A 123 -17.60 13.13 2.01
C GLU A 123 -16.25 13.10 1.27
N ALA A 124 -15.26 12.39 1.80
CA ALA A 124 -13.95 12.26 1.18
C ALA A 124 -13.89 11.18 0.10
N GLU A 125 -13.02 11.38 -0.87
CA GLU A 125 -12.73 10.39 -1.89
C GLU A 125 -11.77 9.32 -1.35
N ARG A 126 -11.99 8.08 -1.79
CA ARG A 126 -11.09 6.96 -1.52
C ARG A 126 -9.84 7.14 -2.36
N GLU A 127 -8.70 7.04 -1.69
CA GLU A 127 -7.42 6.96 -2.35
C GLU A 127 -7.14 5.51 -2.77
N GLU A 128 -6.93 5.28 -4.06
CA GLU A 128 -6.54 3.98 -4.62
C GLU A 128 -5.16 4.07 -5.26
N TYR A 129 -4.29 3.10 -4.96
CA TYR A 129 -3.04 2.92 -5.66
C TYR A 129 -3.27 2.10 -6.93
N VAL A 130 -3.17 2.77 -8.08
CA VAL A 130 -3.24 2.13 -9.40
C VAL A 130 -1.89 1.53 -9.74
N VAL A 131 -1.85 0.20 -9.84
CA VAL A 131 -0.62 -0.53 -10.15
C VAL A 131 -0.24 -0.29 -11.62
N LYS A 132 0.91 0.35 -11.85
CA LYS A 132 1.40 0.70 -13.19
C LYS A 132 2.37 -0.31 -13.77
N GLU A 133 3.09 -1.02 -12.90
CA GLU A 133 4.10 -2.01 -13.27
C GLU A 133 3.98 -3.25 -12.37
N VAL A 134 4.58 -4.36 -12.79
CA VAL A 134 4.60 -5.58 -11.98
C VAL A 134 5.50 -5.37 -10.75
N ILE A 135 4.96 -5.62 -9.56
CA ILE A 135 5.71 -5.58 -8.31
C ILE A 135 5.61 -6.96 -7.67
N SER A 136 6.73 -7.61 -7.42
CA SER A 136 6.79 -8.94 -6.80
C SER A 136 7.61 -8.96 -5.52
N TYR A 137 7.38 -9.96 -4.67
CA TYR A 137 8.24 -10.32 -3.55
C TYR A 137 8.27 -11.84 -3.42
N VAL A 138 9.48 -12.38 -3.28
CA VAL A 138 9.74 -13.82 -3.15
C VAL A 138 10.49 -14.04 -1.85
N ASP A 139 10.05 -15.01 -1.06
CA ASP A 139 10.85 -15.58 0.02
C ASP A 139 11.63 -16.79 -0.50
N GLU A 140 12.93 -16.58 -0.72
CA GLU A 140 13.84 -17.59 -1.26
C GLU A 140 13.92 -18.87 -0.41
N ASN A 141 13.59 -18.81 0.90
CA ASN A 141 13.65 -19.98 1.77
C ASN A 141 12.46 -20.92 1.57
N THR A 142 11.27 -20.35 1.38
CA THR A 142 10.02 -21.11 1.28
C THR A 142 9.55 -21.28 -0.16
N GLY A 143 10.08 -20.48 -1.09
CA GLY A 143 9.59 -20.36 -2.46
C GLY A 143 8.22 -19.67 -2.56
N SER A 144 7.76 -19.06 -1.47
CA SER A 144 6.48 -18.34 -1.43
C SER A 144 6.63 -16.98 -2.10
N GLU A 145 5.63 -16.61 -2.90
CA GLU A 145 5.70 -15.41 -3.74
C GLU A 145 4.37 -14.66 -3.76
N ILE A 146 4.44 -13.34 -3.79
CA ILE A 146 3.31 -12.47 -4.12
C ILE A 146 3.71 -11.53 -5.23
N ILE A 147 2.85 -11.46 -6.25
CA ILE A 147 2.96 -10.55 -7.39
C ILE A 147 1.70 -9.69 -7.40
N VAL A 148 1.86 -8.39 -7.61
CA VAL A 148 0.77 -7.52 -8.08
C VAL A 148 1.11 -7.00 -9.47
N MET A 149 0.12 -7.01 -10.36
CA MET A 149 0.27 -6.55 -11.74
C MET A 149 -0.84 -5.58 -12.13
N PRO A 150 -0.62 -4.72 -13.15
CA PRO A 150 -1.60 -3.78 -13.62
C PRO A 150 -2.92 -4.46 -14.01
N SER A 151 -4.04 -3.91 -13.55
CA SER A 151 -5.38 -4.37 -13.90
C SER A 151 -6.40 -3.26 -13.66
N ASP A 152 -7.48 -3.25 -14.43
CA ASP A 152 -8.58 -2.29 -14.30
C ASP A 152 -9.47 -2.53 -13.08
N SER A 153 -9.32 -3.67 -12.41
CA SER A 153 -10.07 -4.03 -11.20
C SER A 153 -9.18 -4.72 -10.16
N TYR A 154 -9.61 -4.70 -8.91
CA TYR A 154 -8.96 -5.47 -7.84
C TYR A 154 -9.35 -6.95 -7.95
N GLN A 155 -8.34 -7.81 -8.09
CA GLN A 155 -8.50 -9.26 -8.21
C GLN A 155 -7.46 -9.95 -7.34
N VAL A 156 -7.80 -11.11 -6.78
CA VAL A 156 -6.86 -11.91 -5.99
C VAL A 156 -6.94 -13.36 -6.42
N THR A 157 -5.80 -13.97 -6.72
CA THR A 157 -5.67 -15.41 -6.92
C THR A 157 -4.69 -15.96 -5.89
N ALA A 158 -5.10 -16.97 -5.13
CA ALA A 158 -4.23 -17.71 -4.23
C ALA A 158 -4.02 -19.12 -4.76
N MET A 159 -2.76 -19.55 -4.83
CA MET A 159 -2.35 -20.91 -5.18
C MET A 159 -1.70 -21.52 -3.95
N VAL A 160 -2.20 -22.68 -3.55
CA VAL A 160 -1.83 -23.38 -2.34
C VAL A 160 -1.23 -24.73 -2.69
N ASP A 161 -0.05 -25.01 -2.15
CA ASP A 161 0.62 -26.30 -2.24
C ASP A 161 1.44 -26.51 -0.95
N PHE A 162 0.95 -27.40 -0.10
CA PHE A 162 1.60 -27.80 1.16
C PHE A 162 2.41 -29.09 1.03
N GLY A 163 2.58 -29.64 -0.18
CA GLY A 163 3.31 -30.89 -0.39
C GLY A 163 2.67 -32.15 0.22
N THR A 164 1.45 -32.05 0.75
CA THR A 164 0.70 -33.17 1.32
C THR A 164 -0.27 -33.77 0.31
N LYS A 165 -0.41 -35.09 0.30
CA LYS A 165 -1.36 -35.79 -0.58
C LYS A 165 -2.82 -35.46 -0.23
N VAL A 166 -3.10 -35.22 1.05
CA VAL A 166 -4.47 -34.99 1.55
C VAL A 166 -5.05 -33.69 1.00
N LEU A 167 -4.26 -32.63 0.94
CA LEU A 167 -4.74 -31.34 0.46
C LEU A 167 -4.49 -31.17 -1.05
N GLY A 168 -3.36 -31.68 -1.52
CA GLY A 168 -2.91 -31.49 -2.90
C GLY A 168 -2.66 -30.03 -3.24
N THR A 169 -2.52 -29.75 -4.54
CA THR A 169 -2.46 -28.38 -5.06
C THR A 169 -3.86 -27.85 -5.30
N GLN A 170 -4.15 -26.67 -4.77
CA GLN A 170 -5.45 -26.02 -4.91
C GLN A 170 -5.25 -24.56 -5.34
N ASN A 171 -6.28 -23.97 -5.95
CA ASN A 171 -6.33 -22.54 -6.19
C ASN A 171 -7.72 -21.98 -5.91
N ALA A 172 -7.76 -20.69 -5.59
CA ALA A 172 -8.97 -19.89 -5.49
C ALA A 172 -8.74 -18.55 -6.18
N THR A 173 -9.78 -17.99 -6.77
CA THR A 173 -9.73 -16.67 -7.42
C THR A 173 -10.96 -15.86 -7.04
N LEU A 174 -10.73 -14.62 -6.64
CA LEU A 174 -11.73 -13.59 -6.43
C LEU A 174 -11.60 -12.57 -7.57
N LYS A 175 -12.63 -12.47 -8.43
CA LYS A 175 -12.60 -11.58 -9.61
C LYS A 175 -13.07 -10.17 -9.29
N SER A 176 -13.85 -10.04 -8.23
CA SER A 176 -14.37 -8.77 -7.73
C SER A 176 -14.62 -8.88 -6.22
N LEU A 177 -14.40 -7.80 -5.48
CA LEU A 177 -14.72 -7.75 -4.04
C LEU A 177 -16.20 -8.02 -3.76
N THR A 178 -17.10 -7.75 -4.71
CA THR A 178 -18.53 -8.05 -4.59
C THR A 178 -18.81 -9.55 -4.40
N GLU A 179 -17.90 -10.42 -4.83
CA GLU A 179 -17.99 -11.87 -4.67
C GLU A 179 -17.48 -12.34 -3.29
N PHE A 180 -16.80 -11.48 -2.51
CA PHE A 180 -16.12 -11.89 -1.27
C PHE A 180 -17.08 -12.56 -0.29
N LYS A 181 -18.27 -11.99 -0.10
CA LYS A 181 -19.29 -12.55 0.80
C LYS A 181 -19.66 -13.98 0.41
N THR A 182 -20.05 -14.20 -0.84
CA THR A 182 -20.63 -15.48 -1.29
C THR A 182 -19.57 -16.55 -1.55
N GLU A 183 -18.38 -16.14 -1.98
CA GLU A 183 -17.34 -17.07 -2.43
C GLU A 183 -16.24 -17.29 -1.39
N ILE A 184 -15.89 -16.29 -0.57
CA ILE A 184 -14.65 -16.34 0.23
C ILE A 184 -14.95 -16.30 1.73
N SER A 185 -15.94 -15.53 2.17
CA SER A 185 -16.10 -15.18 3.59
C SER A 185 -16.35 -16.38 4.50
N GLU A 186 -16.97 -17.46 4.00
CA GLU A 186 -17.26 -18.68 4.78
C GLU A 186 -16.12 -19.70 4.81
N ALA A 187 -14.99 -19.42 4.16
CA ALA A 187 -13.86 -20.33 4.13
C ALA A 187 -13.11 -20.31 5.46
N ARG A 188 -13.19 -21.41 6.21
CA ARG A 188 -12.63 -21.49 7.57
C ARG A 188 -11.14 -21.79 7.59
N THR A 189 -10.51 -21.40 8.68
CA THR A 189 -9.12 -21.71 8.95
C THR A 189 -8.90 -23.21 9.10
N PHE A 190 -7.65 -23.62 8.95
CA PHE A 190 -7.29 -25.02 8.97
C PHE A 190 -5.89 -25.22 9.54
N SER A 191 -5.63 -26.43 10.02
CA SER A 191 -4.31 -26.88 10.45
C SER A 191 -4.11 -28.34 10.07
N PHE A 192 -2.85 -28.74 9.93
CA PHE A 192 -2.50 -30.14 9.76
C PHE A 192 -2.39 -30.84 11.11
N LEU A 193 -2.68 -32.14 11.14
CA LEU A 193 -2.65 -32.93 12.37
C LEU A 193 -1.27 -32.89 13.06
N HIS A 194 -0.18 -32.94 12.30
CA HIS A 194 1.17 -32.88 12.87
C HIS A 194 1.47 -31.53 13.56
N GLU A 195 0.89 -30.43 13.09
CA GLU A 195 1.03 -29.11 13.73
C GLU A 195 0.18 -29.04 14.99
N LEU A 196 -1.05 -29.55 14.92
CA LEU A 196 -2.00 -29.52 16.03
C LEU A 196 -1.44 -30.19 17.29
N GLU A 197 -0.76 -31.34 17.15
CA GLU A 197 -0.11 -32.01 18.28
C GLU A 197 0.95 -31.14 18.97
N ALA A 198 1.81 -30.50 18.18
CA ALA A 198 2.83 -29.61 18.71
C ALA A 198 2.19 -28.40 19.42
N LEU A 199 1.08 -27.90 18.90
CA LEU A 199 0.37 -26.76 19.47
C LEU A 199 -0.31 -27.12 20.79
N LEU A 200 -0.99 -28.28 20.86
CA LEU A 200 -1.61 -28.78 22.08
C LEU A 200 -0.54 -29.03 23.17
N ALA A 201 0.58 -29.66 22.82
CA ALA A 201 1.68 -29.93 23.74
C ALA A 201 2.31 -28.65 24.34
N ASN A 202 2.23 -27.53 23.62
CA ASN A 202 2.72 -26.22 24.09
C ASN A 202 1.61 -25.35 24.73
N GLY A 203 0.42 -25.91 24.98
CA GLY A 203 -0.70 -25.19 25.59
C GLY A 203 -1.25 -24.05 24.72
N LEU A 204 -1.20 -24.21 23.40
CA LEU A 204 -1.70 -23.25 22.40
C LEU A 204 -3.03 -23.74 21.82
N ILE A 205 -3.72 -22.86 21.07
CA ILE A 205 -5.05 -23.12 20.51
C ILE A 205 -6.11 -23.40 21.61
N LYS A 206 -6.05 -22.64 22.71
CA LYS A 206 -6.94 -22.83 23.86
C LYS A 206 -8.41 -22.55 23.54
N GLY A 207 -8.68 -21.74 22.52
CA GLY A 207 -10.02 -21.47 22.02
C GLY A 207 -10.35 -22.21 20.72
N GLY A 208 -9.44 -23.04 20.21
CA GLY A 208 -9.76 -23.89 19.06
C GLY A 208 -10.65 -25.03 19.51
N ASP A 209 -11.76 -25.19 18.82
CA ASP A 209 -12.70 -26.27 19.03
C ASP A 209 -13.00 -26.90 17.66
N LEU A 210 -13.66 -28.06 17.67
CA LEU A 210 -14.09 -28.77 16.48
C LEU A 210 -14.83 -27.89 15.48
N ASN A 211 -15.50 -26.83 15.95
CA ASN A 211 -16.38 -26.02 15.13
C ASN A 211 -15.68 -24.86 14.39
N ASN A 212 -14.42 -24.53 14.73
CA ASN A 212 -13.77 -23.31 14.25
C ASN A 212 -12.48 -23.52 13.43
N ALA A 213 -12.02 -24.76 13.23
CA ALA A 213 -10.89 -25.04 12.35
C ALA A 213 -11.02 -26.41 11.67
N ILE A 214 -10.67 -26.49 10.39
CA ILE A 214 -10.60 -27.74 9.65
C ILE A 214 -9.29 -28.45 9.99
N VAL A 215 -9.33 -29.74 10.33
CA VAL A 215 -8.13 -30.52 10.62
C VAL A 215 -7.85 -31.50 9.47
N TYR A 216 -6.76 -31.26 8.74
CA TYR A 216 -6.29 -32.16 7.69
C TYR A 216 -5.36 -33.23 8.27
N VAL A 217 -5.70 -34.50 8.05
CA VAL A 217 -4.96 -35.65 8.55
C VAL A 217 -3.92 -36.06 7.51
N ASP A 218 -2.69 -35.60 7.71
CA ASP A 218 -1.56 -35.81 6.80
C ASP A 218 -0.57 -36.88 7.28
N LYS A 219 -0.82 -37.46 8.46
CA LYS A 219 -0.07 -38.58 9.03
C LYS A 219 -1.01 -39.56 9.73
N GLU A 220 -0.50 -40.76 10.03
CA GLU A 220 -1.24 -41.73 10.83
C GLU A 220 -1.50 -41.21 12.25
N ILE A 221 -2.72 -41.43 12.75
CA ILE A 221 -3.14 -41.00 14.08
C ILE A 221 -2.78 -42.08 15.09
N SER A 222 -1.89 -41.77 16.04
CA SER A 222 -1.57 -42.69 17.13
C SER A 222 -2.74 -42.80 18.13
N PRO A 223 -2.88 -43.90 18.90
CA PRO A 223 -3.90 -44.00 19.94
C PRO A 223 -3.80 -42.89 21.00
N GLU A 224 -2.59 -42.45 21.31
CA GLU A 224 -2.31 -41.33 22.22
C GLU A 224 -2.82 -40.01 21.64
N THR A 225 -2.48 -39.71 20.38
CA THR A 225 -2.99 -38.54 19.65
C THR A 225 -4.51 -38.55 19.64
N MET A 226 -5.13 -39.70 19.37
CA MET A 226 -6.58 -39.83 19.36
C MET A 226 -7.20 -39.50 20.73
N GLY A 227 -6.55 -39.93 21.82
CA GLY A 227 -6.95 -39.56 23.18
C GLY A 227 -6.90 -38.06 23.43
N HIS A 228 -5.78 -37.41 23.09
CA HIS A 228 -5.63 -35.96 23.24
C HIS A 228 -6.62 -35.16 22.39
N LEU A 229 -6.90 -35.61 21.16
CA LEU A 229 -7.91 -34.97 20.32
C LEU A 229 -9.30 -35.10 20.94
N LYS A 230 -9.68 -36.29 21.44
CA LYS A 230 -10.97 -36.51 22.12
C LYS A 230 -11.16 -35.59 23.32
N GLU A 231 -10.12 -35.41 24.12
CA GLU A 231 -10.12 -34.50 25.28
C GLU A 231 -10.19 -33.03 24.84
N ALA A 232 -9.30 -32.60 23.94
CA ALA A 232 -9.24 -31.21 23.45
C ALA A 232 -10.55 -30.76 22.77
N PHE A 233 -11.25 -31.70 22.14
CA PHE A 233 -12.47 -31.46 21.39
C PHE A 233 -13.75 -31.87 22.10
N GLY A 234 -13.66 -32.41 23.33
CA GLY A 234 -14.82 -32.84 24.11
C GLY A 234 -15.71 -33.89 23.43
N LYS A 235 -15.14 -34.81 22.64
CA LYS A 235 -15.89 -35.87 21.93
C LYS A 235 -15.44 -37.27 22.34
N GLU A 236 -16.42 -38.16 22.52
CA GLU A 236 -16.15 -39.58 22.80
C GLU A 236 -15.66 -40.35 21.57
N ASP A 237 -16.04 -39.92 20.37
CA ASP A 237 -15.63 -40.55 19.10
C ASP A 237 -15.19 -39.52 18.06
N ILE A 238 -14.10 -39.84 17.36
CA ILE A 238 -13.47 -39.02 16.32
C ILE A 238 -13.02 -39.96 15.21
N SER A 239 -13.40 -39.63 13.97
CA SER A 239 -13.05 -40.41 12.79
C SER A 239 -12.44 -39.55 11.68
N VAL A 240 -11.71 -40.19 10.77
CA VAL A 240 -11.15 -39.53 9.58
C VAL A 240 -12.05 -39.83 8.39
N LYS A 241 -12.56 -38.79 7.73
CA LYS A 241 -13.37 -38.92 6.53
C LYS A 241 -12.52 -39.43 5.36
N PRO A 242 -13.12 -40.04 4.32
CA PRO A 242 -12.38 -40.54 3.15
C PRO A 242 -11.56 -39.49 2.39
N ASN A 243 -11.90 -38.20 2.54
CA ASN A 243 -11.14 -37.07 1.99
C ASN A 243 -9.95 -36.64 2.88
N GLY A 244 -9.62 -37.40 3.93
CA GLY A 244 -8.52 -37.16 4.86
C GLY A 244 -8.72 -35.97 5.80
N VAL A 245 -9.96 -35.50 5.97
CA VAL A 245 -10.32 -34.47 6.95
C VAL A 245 -10.89 -35.16 8.19
N LEU A 246 -10.59 -34.62 9.37
CA LEU A 246 -11.22 -35.08 10.61
C LEU A 246 -12.74 -34.86 10.53
N ASP A 247 -13.54 -35.72 11.15
CA ASP A 247 -15.00 -35.63 11.12
C ASP A 247 -15.59 -34.50 11.97
N ASN A 248 -14.74 -33.57 12.42
CA ASN A 248 -15.12 -32.39 13.17
C ASN A 248 -16.02 -31.44 12.37
N LEU A 249 -15.74 -31.27 11.08
CA LEU A 249 -16.47 -30.36 10.19
C LEU A 249 -16.71 -30.98 8.81
N THR A 250 -17.73 -30.46 8.12
CA THR A 250 -17.93 -30.70 6.69
C THR A 250 -17.47 -29.46 5.93
N LEU A 251 -16.65 -29.65 4.90
CA LEU A 251 -16.15 -28.55 4.08
C LEU A 251 -17.32 -27.83 3.40
N HIS A 252 -17.32 -26.50 3.45
CA HIS A 252 -18.23 -25.63 2.70
C HIS A 252 -17.87 -25.65 1.22
N TYR A 253 -16.57 -25.78 0.90
CA TYR A 253 -16.05 -25.80 -0.46
C TYR A 253 -15.03 -26.92 -0.66
N PRO A 254 -14.96 -27.57 -1.83
CA PRO A 254 -13.91 -28.54 -2.13
C PRO A 254 -12.48 -27.97 -2.01
N ASN A 255 -12.32 -26.67 -2.30
CA ASN A 255 -11.05 -25.93 -2.23
C ASN A 255 -11.03 -24.91 -1.08
N GLU A 256 -11.69 -25.22 0.05
CA GLU A 256 -11.85 -24.29 1.19
C GLU A 256 -10.50 -23.76 1.73
N ALA A 257 -9.46 -24.59 1.79
CA ALA A 257 -8.13 -24.15 2.21
C ALA A 257 -7.54 -23.06 1.31
N ALA A 258 -7.70 -23.18 -0.03
CA ALA A 258 -7.26 -22.14 -0.96
C ALA A 258 -8.08 -20.86 -0.85
N ARG A 259 -9.39 -20.97 -0.61
CA ARG A 259 -10.27 -19.81 -0.37
C ARG A 259 -9.93 -19.12 0.95
N HIS A 260 -9.60 -19.88 2.00
CA HIS A 260 -9.15 -19.32 3.27
C HIS A 260 -7.80 -18.61 3.12
N LYS A 261 -6.85 -19.19 2.38
CA LYS A 261 -5.58 -18.51 2.12
C LYS A 261 -5.75 -17.24 1.27
N LEU A 262 -6.73 -17.20 0.37
CA LEU A 262 -7.12 -15.97 -0.32
C LEU A 262 -7.68 -14.92 0.66
N LEU A 263 -8.54 -15.34 1.59
CA LEU A 263 -9.06 -14.51 2.67
C LEU A 263 -7.91 -13.92 3.51
N ASP A 264 -6.96 -14.74 3.95
CA ASP A 264 -5.77 -14.29 4.69
C ASP A 264 -4.97 -13.25 3.89
N VAL A 265 -4.74 -13.48 2.60
CA VAL A 265 -4.05 -12.52 1.72
C VAL A 265 -4.77 -11.18 1.69
N ILE A 266 -6.11 -11.18 1.57
CA ILE A 266 -6.89 -9.93 1.58
C ILE A 266 -6.73 -9.19 2.91
N GLY A 267 -6.80 -9.92 4.02
CA GLY A 267 -6.63 -9.35 5.37
C GLY A 267 -5.26 -8.76 5.60
N ASP A 268 -4.20 -9.50 5.26
CA ASP A 268 -2.82 -9.06 5.43
C ASP A 268 -2.47 -7.87 4.52
N LEU A 269 -2.99 -7.84 3.28
CA LEU A 269 -2.77 -6.72 2.37
C LEU A 269 -3.57 -5.47 2.76
N ALA A 270 -4.59 -5.59 3.62
CA ALA A 270 -5.26 -4.42 4.21
C ALA A 270 -4.27 -3.52 4.98
N LEU A 271 -3.21 -4.12 5.55
CA LEU A 271 -2.16 -3.44 6.29
C LEU A 271 -1.29 -2.50 5.43
N ILE A 272 -1.44 -2.51 4.11
CA ILE A 272 -0.83 -1.50 3.23
C ILE A 272 -1.35 -0.10 3.56
N GLY A 273 -2.60 0.01 4.06
CA GLY A 273 -3.24 1.28 4.39
C GLY A 273 -3.69 2.11 3.19
N THR A 274 -3.63 1.56 1.97
CA THR A 274 -4.15 2.18 0.74
C THR A 274 -4.74 1.09 -0.15
N ARG A 275 -5.93 1.33 -0.72
CA ARG A 275 -6.62 0.35 -1.56
C ARG A 275 -5.82 0.10 -2.84
N ILE A 276 -5.63 -1.16 -3.20
CA ILE A 276 -4.91 -1.53 -4.42
C ILE A 276 -5.89 -1.70 -5.57
N LYS A 277 -5.57 -1.11 -6.72
CA LYS A 277 -6.22 -1.38 -8.00
C LYS A 277 -5.23 -2.12 -8.90
N GLY A 278 -5.39 -3.44 -8.97
CA GLY A 278 -4.51 -4.36 -9.67
C GLY A 278 -4.86 -5.82 -9.37
N LYS A 279 -4.19 -6.74 -10.06
CA LYS A 279 -4.37 -8.18 -9.84
C LYS A 279 -3.25 -8.71 -8.96
N VAL A 280 -3.62 -9.29 -7.82
CA VAL A 280 -2.73 -9.99 -6.90
C VAL A 280 -2.70 -11.47 -7.24
N ILE A 281 -1.51 -12.06 -7.35
CA ILE A 281 -1.29 -13.50 -7.48
C ILE A 281 -0.36 -13.89 -6.33
N ALA A 282 -0.83 -14.76 -5.44
CA ALA A 282 -0.08 -15.25 -4.30
C ALA A 282 0.14 -16.76 -4.44
N ASN A 283 1.40 -17.17 -4.51
CA ASN A 283 1.81 -18.56 -4.59
C ASN A 283 2.39 -19.01 -3.25
N LYS A 284 1.84 -20.09 -2.69
CA LYS A 284 2.15 -20.57 -1.34
C LYS A 284 2.04 -19.44 -0.29
N PRO A 285 0.93 -18.68 -0.27
CA PRO A 285 0.80 -17.53 0.62
C PRO A 285 0.86 -17.92 2.09
N GLY A 286 1.38 -17.00 2.89
CA GLY A 286 1.40 -17.07 4.34
C GLY A 286 1.69 -15.69 4.93
N HIS A 287 1.30 -15.47 6.18
CA HIS A 287 1.35 -14.16 6.83
C HIS A 287 2.73 -13.48 6.74
N ALA A 288 3.83 -14.26 6.85
CA ALA A 288 5.19 -13.73 6.72
C ALA A 288 5.45 -13.03 5.37
N VAL A 289 5.13 -13.70 4.26
CA VAL A 289 5.31 -13.18 2.91
C VAL A 289 4.29 -12.10 2.59
N ASN A 290 3.03 -12.31 2.99
CA ASN A 290 1.96 -11.33 2.81
C ASN A 290 2.31 -9.98 3.46
N THR A 291 2.73 -10.00 4.73
CA THR A 291 3.08 -8.78 5.47
C THR A 291 4.40 -8.17 4.99
N SER A 292 5.37 -8.97 4.55
CA SER A 292 6.61 -8.47 3.94
C SER A 292 6.34 -7.75 2.62
N PHE A 293 5.45 -8.30 1.80
CA PHE A 293 4.96 -7.64 0.60
C PHE A 293 4.14 -6.38 0.93
N ALA A 294 3.26 -6.42 1.94
CA ALA A 294 2.51 -5.25 2.39
C ALA A 294 3.44 -4.11 2.84
N LYS A 295 4.49 -4.41 3.61
CA LYS A 295 5.55 -3.44 3.99
C LYS A 295 6.25 -2.86 2.75
N LYS A 296 6.59 -3.71 1.77
CA LYS A 296 7.20 -3.28 0.50
C LYS A 296 6.27 -2.33 -0.28
N MET A 297 5.01 -2.69 -0.43
CA MET A 297 3.98 -1.89 -1.10
C MET A 297 3.76 -0.55 -0.40
N ALA A 298 3.56 -0.54 0.92
CA ALA A 298 3.38 0.68 1.70
C ALA A 298 4.57 1.65 1.51
N LYS A 299 5.81 1.13 1.44
CA LYS A 299 7.01 1.92 1.16
C LYS A 299 7.03 2.47 -0.27
N ILE A 300 6.66 1.67 -1.27
CA ILE A 300 6.57 2.11 -2.68
C ILE A 300 5.55 3.24 -2.79
N ILE A 301 4.33 3.00 -2.30
CA ILE A 301 3.22 3.96 -2.30
C ILE A 301 3.64 5.26 -1.62
N LYS A 302 4.23 5.18 -0.41
CA LYS A 302 4.71 6.35 0.32
C LYS A 302 5.78 7.12 -0.45
N ASN A 303 6.71 6.42 -1.12
CA ASN A 303 7.76 7.06 -1.91
C ASN A 303 7.20 7.74 -3.16
N GLU A 304 6.26 7.10 -3.87
CA GLU A 304 5.59 7.70 -5.02
C GLU A 304 4.78 8.94 -4.61
N LYS A 305 3.99 8.86 -3.54
CA LYS A 305 3.26 10.01 -2.99
C LYS A 305 4.20 11.14 -2.56
N ARG A 306 5.29 10.81 -1.86
CA ARG A 306 6.28 11.80 -1.41
C ARG A 306 6.99 12.46 -2.57
N ASN A 307 7.34 11.69 -3.59
CA ASN A 307 8.07 12.21 -4.72
C ASN A 307 7.15 13.01 -5.66
N GLN A 308 5.81 12.87 -5.59
CA GLN A 308 4.87 13.61 -6.44
C GLN A 308 5.30 13.67 -7.91
N VAL A 309 5.97 12.62 -8.40
CA VAL A 309 6.59 12.65 -9.74
C VAL A 309 5.45 12.75 -10.72
N PRO A 310 5.27 13.89 -11.37
CA PRO A 310 4.12 14.03 -12.23
C PRO A 310 4.40 13.18 -13.47
N THR A 311 3.36 12.50 -13.95
CA THR A 311 3.48 11.65 -15.13
C THR A 311 3.21 12.55 -16.35
N TYR A 312 4.24 12.79 -17.16
CA TYR A 312 4.13 13.54 -18.40
C TYR A 312 4.44 12.62 -19.57
N ASP A 313 3.62 12.66 -20.62
CA ASP A 313 3.97 12.01 -21.88
C ASP A 313 5.02 12.87 -22.60
N LEU A 314 6.28 12.51 -22.46
CA LEU A 314 7.39 13.22 -23.11
C LEU A 314 7.41 13.04 -24.64
N ASN A 315 6.56 12.16 -25.19
CA ASN A 315 6.40 11.97 -26.63
C ASN A 315 5.32 12.88 -27.23
N GLN A 316 4.53 13.58 -26.40
CA GLN A 316 3.56 14.54 -26.89
C GLN A 316 4.27 15.76 -27.51
N GLU A 317 3.56 16.50 -28.36
CA GLU A 317 4.06 17.77 -28.88
C GLU A 317 4.21 18.79 -27.73
N PRO A 318 5.39 19.42 -27.56
CA PRO A 318 5.59 20.36 -26.47
C PRO A 318 4.82 21.66 -26.72
N LEU A 319 4.32 22.29 -25.66
CA LEU A 319 3.73 23.63 -25.71
C LEU A 319 4.73 24.67 -26.24
N MET A 320 6.01 24.54 -25.87
CA MET A 320 7.10 25.34 -26.41
C MET A 320 8.33 24.47 -26.67
N ASP A 321 8.86 24.54 -27.88
CA ASP A 321 10.17 24.01 -28.21
C ASP A 321 11.30 25.02 -27.89
N VAL A 322 12.55 24.60 -28.09
CA VAL A 322 13.72 25.45 -27.82
C VAL A 322 13.69 26.76 -28.63
N THR A 323 13.16 26.73 -29.86
CA THR A 323 13.07 27.92 -30.72
C THR A 323 12.13 28.95 -30.12
N LYS A 324 10.96 28.50 -29.65
CA LYS A 324 10.00 29.37 -28.97
C LYS A 324 10.54 29.85 -27.63
N ILE A 325 11.21 29.00 -26.87
CA ILE A 325 11.87 29.39 -25.61
C ILE A 325 12.90 30.50 -25.86
N MET A 326 13.73 30.40 -26.90
CA MET A 326 14.74 31.42 -27.25
C MET A 326 14.14 32.78 -27.64
N SER A 327 12.86 32.82 -28.06
CA SER A 327 12.15 34.08 -28.31
C SER A 327 11.67 34.78 -27.03
N LEU A 328 11.51 34.01 -25.93
CA LEU A 328 11.06 34.53 -24.64
C LEU A 328 12.22 34.80 -23.69
N LEU A 329 13.13 33.83 -23.55
CA LEU A 329 14.28 33.95 -22.68
C LEU A 329 15.46 34.65 -23.40
N PRO A 330 16.21 35.51 -22.69
CA PRO A 330 17.43 36.12 -23.21
C PRO A 330 18.60 35.11 -23.32
N HIS A 331 18.52 33.98 -22.62
CA HIS A 331 19.56 32.96 -22.57
C HIS A 331 19.84 32.33 -23.94
N ARG A 332 21.12 32.02 -24.20
CA ARG A 332 21.57 31.35 -25.43
C ARG A 332 22.53 30.21 -25.08
N PRO A 333 22.66 29.17 -25.93
CA PRO A 333 23.69 28.15 -25.74
C PRO A 333 25.08 28.79 -25.53
N PRO A 334 25.88 28.27 -24.59
CA PRO A 334 25.65 27.05 -23.80
C PRO A 334 24.90 27.25 -22.47
N PHE A 335 24.32 28.42 -22.21
CA PHE A 335 23.67 28.75 -20.92
C PHE A 335 22.14 28.77 -20.95
N LEU A 336 21.54 28.50 -22.12
CA LEU A 336 20.12 28.10 -22.20
C LEU A 336 20.04 26.61 -21.86
N LEU A 337 19.44 26.27 -20.72
CA LEU A 337 19.45 24.92 -20.17
C LEU A 337 18.14 24.14 -20.39
N VAL A 338 17.03 24.85 -20.58
CA VAL A 338 15.70 24.25 -20.79
C VAL A 338 15.46 24.03 -22.28
N ASP A 339 15.09 22.80 -22.65
CA ASP A 339 14.90 22.40 -24.04
C ASP A 339 13.45 22.51 -24.49
N LYS A 340 12.49 22.23 -23.61
CA LYS A 340 11.05 22.19 -23.90
C LYS A 340 10.22 22.62 -22.69
N ILE A 341 9.04 23.17 -22.97
CA ILE A 341 7.93 23.32 -22.01
C ILE A 341 6.77 22.46 -22.49
N PHE A 342 6.27 21.57 -21.63
CA PHE A 342 5.17 20.65 -21.95
C PHE A 342 3.82 21.13 -21.45
N GLU A 343 3.80 21.79 -20.29
CA GLU A 343 2.60 22.28 -19.65
C GLU A 343 2.89 23.65 -19.03
N MET A 344 1.93 24.55 -19.13
CA MET A 344 1.97 25.85 -18.48
C MET A 344 0.55 26.33 -18.22
N SER A 345 0.28 26.80 -17.02
CA SER A 345 -0.96 27.50 -16.66
C SER A 345 -0.63 28.87 -16.07
N GLU A 346 -1.62 29.56 -15.51
CA GLU A 346 -1.38 30.81 -14.77
C GLU A 346 -0.55 30.63 -13.50
N ASN A 347 -0.47 29.42 -12.94
CA ASN A 347 0.15 29.16 -11.64
C ASN A 347 1.25 28.10 -11.65
N HIS A 348 1.50 27.42 -12.77
CA HIS A 348 2.53 26.40 -12.83
C HIS A 348 3.17 26.29 -14.22
N VAL A 349 4.35 25.67 -14.27
CA VAL A 349 5.07 25.37 -15.52
C VAL A 349 5.84 24.07 -15.39
N VAL A 350 5.89 23.33 -16.49
CA VAL A 350 6.60 22.05 -16.61
C VAL A 350 7.62 22.14 -17.74
N GLY A 351 8.89 22.14 -17.37
CA GLY A 351 10.02 22.22 -18.29
C GLY A 351 10.82 20.93 -18.34
N VAL A 352 11.58 20.74 -19.42
CA VAL A 352 12.48 19.59 -19.58
C VAL A 352 13.87 20.04 -20.00
N LYS A 353 14.88 19.35 -19.46
CA LYS A 353 16.28 19.42 -19.88
C LYS A 353 16.81 18.02 -20.13
N ASN A 354 17.40 17.80 -21.30
CA ASN A 354 18.19 16.62 -21.61
C ASN A 354 19.64 16.89 -21.21
N VAL A 355 20.22 15.96 -20.45
CA VAL A 355 21.59 16.09 -19.95
C VAL A 355 22.50 15.31 -20.87
N THR A 356 23.32 16.01 -21.67
CA THR A 356 24.23 15.35 -22.63
C THR A 356 25.68 15.38 -22.14
N MET A 357 26.44 14.31 -22.41
CA MET A 357 27.86 14.22 -22.03
C MET A 357 28.70 15.35 -22.66
N ASN A 358 28.24 15.94 -23.77
CA ASN A 358 28.91 17.03 -24.46
C ASN A 358 28.71 18.40 -23.80
N GLU A 359 27.98 18.52 -22.69
CA GLU A 359 27.84 19.80 -22.00
C GLU A 359 29.18 20.27 -21.40
N PRO A 360 29.54 21.55 -21.58
CA PRO A 360 30.90 22.04 -21.33
C PRO A 360 31.34 21.92 -19.86
N PHE A 361 30.39 21.91 -18.92
CA PHE A 361 30.71 21.77 -17.50
C PHE A 361 31.19 20.36 -17.14
N PHE A 362 30.87 19.31 -17.91
CA PHE A 362 31.36 17.96 -17.61
C PHE A 362 32.87 17.81 -17.81
N VAL A 363 33.49 18.69 -18.60
CA VAL A 363 34.94 18.73 -18.80
C VAL A 363 35.68 19.05 -17.50
N GLY A 364 35.13 19.95 -16.67
CA GLY A 364 35.81 20.47 -15.49
C GLY A 364 35.15 20.15 -14.14
N HIS A 365 33.85 19.83 -14.11
CA HIS A 365 33.11 19.72 -12.85
C HIS A 365 33.57 18.52 -12.00
N PHE A 366 33.88 17.36 -12.60
CA PHE A 366 34.63 16.24 -11.99
C PHE A 366 35.14 15.28 -13.09
N PRO A 367 36.42 15.40 -13.53
CA PRO A 367 36.97 14.52 -14.56
C PRO A 367 36.88 13.04 -14.18
N GLY A 368 36.35 12.19 -15.06
CA GLY A 368 36.17 10.75 -14.83
C GLY A 368 34.94 10.34 -14.00
N ALA A 369 34.20 11.31 -13.44
CA ALA A 369 32.97 11.07 -12.68
C ALA A 369 31.91 12.14 -13.01
N PRO A 370 31.40 12.18 -14.25
CA PRO A 370 30.54 13.26 -14.71
C PRO A 370 29.23 13.31 -13.90
N VAL A 371 28.94 14.48 -13.33
CA VAL A 371 27.69 14.77 -12.62
C VAL A 371 27.30 16.22 -12.90
N MET A 372 26.02 16.48 -13.18
CA MET A 372 25.55 17.83 -13.46
C MET A 372 25.65 18.69 -12.18
N PRO A 373 26.25 19.90 -12.24
CA PRO A 373 26.30 20.80 -11.10
C PRO A 373 24.90 21.14 -10.57
N GLY A 374 24.70 21.00 -9.26
CA GLY A 374 23.41 21.28 -8.63
C GLY A 374 22.91 22.70 -8.91
N VAL A 375 23.81 23.68 -8.93
CA VAL A 375 23.49 25.08 -9.29
C VAL A 375 22.92 25.23 -10.69
N LEU A 376 23.31 24.39 -11.66
CA LEU A 376 22.76 24.41 -13.01
C LEU A 376 21.38 23.74 -13.07
N ILE A 377 21.07 22.82 -12.16
CA ILE A 377 19.72 22.28 -11.99
C ILE A 377 18.80 23.40 -11.48
N CYS A 378 19.26 24.16 -10.49
CA CYS A 378 18.52 25.34 -9.98
C CYS A 378 18.34 26.41 -11.07
N GLU A 379 19.37 26.70 -11.86
CA GLU A 379 19.29 27.63 -12.99
C GLU A 379 18.27 27.16 -14.04
N ALA A 380 18.27 25.86 -14.40
CA ALA A 380 17.30 25.32 -15.35
C ALA A 380 15.85 25.39 -14.82
N MET A 381 15.64 25.17 -13.52
CA MET A 381 14.35 25.43 -12.87
C MET A 381 13.98 26.92 -12.94
N ALA A 382 14.94 27.82 -12.66
CA ALA A 382 14.73 29.26 -12.72
C ALA A 382 14.37 29.74 -14.14
N GLN A 383 15.00 29.19 -15.18
CA GLN A 383 14.65 29.46 -16.58
C GLN A 383 13.23 28.99 -16.91
N SER A 384 12.84 27.81 -16.43
CA SER A 384 11.46 27.30 -16.57
C SER A 384 10.44 28.24 -15.92
N GLY A 385 10.67 28.65 -14.66
CA GLY A 385 9.82 29.63 -13.97
C GLY A 385 9.88 31.04 -14.59
N GLY A 386 11.02 31.39 -15.19
CA GLY A 386 11.24 32.62 -15.95
C GLY A 386 10.32 32.72 -17.16
N ILE A 387 10.11 31.62 -17.88
CA ILE A 387 9.17 31.56 -19.02
C ILE A 387 7.74 31.86 -18.54
N LEU A 388 7.32 31.29 -17.41
CA LEU A 388 5.99 31.56 -16.84
C LEU A 388 5.80 33.05 -16.57
N ILE A 389 6.70 33.69 -15.83
CA ILE A 389 6.53 35.12 -15.51
C ILE A 389 6.65 36.02 -16.76
N LEU A 390 7.54 35.71 -17.70
CA LEU A 390 7.65 36.48 -18.94
C LEU A 390 6.42 36.34 -19.82
N SER A 391 5.70 35.21 -19.76
CA SER A 391 4.44 35.05 -20.48
C SER A 391 3.32 35.99 -19.98
N THR A 392 3.50 36.64 -18.82
CA THR A 392 2.53 37.58 -18.24
C THR A 392 2.66 39.02 -18.76
N VAL A 393 3.70 39.32 -19.55
CA VAL A 393 3.93 40.64 -20.15
C VAL A 393 3.79 40.60 -21.68
N PRO A 394 3.35 41.70 -22.33
CA PRO A 394 3.08 41.69 -23.77
C PRO A 394 4.34 41.70 -24.63
N ASP A 395 5.48 42.16 -24.09
CA ASP A 395 6.76 42.35 -24.79
C ASP A 395 7.93 41.68 -24.03
N PRO A 396 7.89 40.33 -23.83
CA PRO A 396 8.82 39.59 -22.97
C PRO A 396 10.30 39.77 -23.35
N GLU A 397 10.61 39.99 -24.63
CA GLU A 397 11.97 40.21 -25.16
C GLU A 397 12.66 41.46 -24.59
N ASN A 398 11.89 42.37 -23.99
CA ASN A 398 12.36 43.60 -23.38
C ASN A 398 12.65 43.46 -21.88
N TYR A 399 12.44 42.28 -21.29
CA TYR A 399 12.64 42.03 -19.86
C TYR A 399 13.79 41.06 -19.60
N LEU A 400 14.44 41.24 -18.45
CA LEU A 400 15.37 40.28 -17.89
C LEU A 400 14.83 39.76 -16.56
N THR A 401 14.96 38.46 -16.34
CA THR A 401 14.58 37.80 -15.10
C THR A 401 15.80 37.69 -14.20
N TYR A 402 15.79 38.37 -13.05
CA TYR A 402 16.88 38.34 -12.07
C TYR A 402 16.51 37.52 -10.85
N PHE A 403 17.43 36.66 -10.42
CA PHE A 403 17.26 35.87 -9.23
C PHE A 403 17.36 36.76 -7.97
N MET A 404 16.35 36.72 -7.10
CA MET A 404 16.32 37.48 -5.85
C MET A 404 16.74 36.63 -4.65
N LYS A 405 16.18 35.42 -4.54
CA LYS A 405 16.35 34.57 -3.36
C LYS A 405 16.15 33.09 -3.71
N MET A 406 16.94 32.23 -3.08
CA MET A 406 16.71 30.78 -3.04
C MET A 406 16.61 30.33 -1.60
N ASP A 407 15.59 29.54 -1.28
CA ASP A 407 15.43 28.89 0.02
C ASP A 407 15.23 27.38 -0.14
N ASN A 408 15.43 26.65 0.96
CA ASN A 408 15.09 25.23 1.09
C ASN A 408 15.66 24.32 -0.02
N VAL A 409 16.80 24.71 -0.60
CA VAL A 409 17.46 23.98 -1.68
C VAL A 409 18.02 22.65 -1.17
N LYS A 410 17.61 21.55 -1.79
CA LYS A 410 18.11 20.20 -1.45
C LYS A 410 18.43 19.44 -2.73
N PHE A 411 19.61 18.84 -2.77
CA PHE A 411 20.04 17.90 -3.79
C PHE A 411 19.95 16.49 -3.24
N LYS A 412 19.06 15.66 -3.81
CA LYS A 412 18.70 14.34 -3.25
C LYS A 412 19.38 13.18 -3.99
N ASN A 413 19.57 13.31 -5.30
CA ASN A 413 20.16 12.27 -6.14
C ASN A 413 21.08 12.90 -7.20
N LYS A 414 22.06 12.13 -7.68
CA LYS A 414 22.95 12.56 -8.77
C LYS A 414 22.17 12.62 -10.09
N VAL A 415 22.55 13.57 -10.93
CA VAL A 415 22.09 13.69 -12.31
C VAL A 415 23.28 13.45 -13.22
N LEU A 416 23.17 12.49 -14.11
CA LEU A 416 24.25 11.98 -14.94
C LEU A 416 24.00 12.28 -16.42
N PRO A 417 25.04 12.28 -17.26
CA PRO A 417 24.86 12.28 -18.71
C PRO A 417 23.93 11.15 -19.16
N GLY A 418 22.99 11.47 -20.05
CA GLY A 418 21.92 10.58 -20.52
C GLY A 418 20.60 10.74 -19.78
N ASP A 419 20.58 11.38 -18.60
CA ASP A 419 19.34 11.64 -17.88
C ASP A 419 18.47 12.69 -18.59
N THR A 420 17.15 12.52 -18.45
CA THR A 420 16.17 13.57 -18.76
C THR A 420 15.66 14.16 -17.46
N LEU A 421 15.90 15.46 -17.27
CA LEU A 421 15.36 16.23 -16.17
C LEU A 421 13.97 16.77 -16.52
N ILE A 422 13.01 16.53 -15.65
CA ILE A 422 11.68 17.14 -15.68
C ILE A 422 11.60 18.11 -14.51
N PHE A 423 11.29 19.36 -14.80
CA PHE A 423 11.05 20.41 -13.81
C PHE A 423 9.56 20.64 -13.65
N LYS A 424 9.06 20.61 -12.42
CA LYS A 424 7.72 21.05 -12.08
C LYS A 424 7.84 22.25 -11.14
N LEU A 425 7.31 23.40 -11.56
CA LEU A 425 7.30 24.60 -10.72
C LEU A 425 5.87 25.09 -10.52
N GLU A 426 5.53 25.43 -9.29
CA GLU A 426 4.22 26.00 -8.91
C GLU A 426 4.43 27.31 -8.13
N LEU A 427 3.59 28.32 -8.39
CA LEU A 427 3.59 29.57 -7.65
C LEU A 427 3.25 29.32 -6.17
N ILE A 428 4.13 29.75 -5.27
CA ILE A 428 3.86 29.80 -3.82
C ILE A 428 2.96 30.99 -3.50
N THR A 429 3.16 32.10 -4.21
CA THR A 429 2.36 33.31 -4.10
C THR A 429 2.02 33.87 -5.49
N PRO A 430 0.87 34.54 -5.67
CA PRO A 430 0.54 35.18 -6.94
C PRO A 430 1.62 36.18 -7.37
N ILE A 431 1.85 36.27 -8.69
CA ILE A 431 2.81 37.21 -9.27
C ILE A 431 2.36 38.64 -8.95
N ARG A 432 3.26 39.43 -8.35
CA ARG A 432 3.00 40.84 -8.01
C ARG A 432 4.24 41.66 -8.30
N ARG A 433 4.06 42.83 -8.94
CA ARG A 433 5.16 43.77 -9.25
C ARG A 433 6.34 43.11 -9.99
N GLY A 434 6.02 42.17 -10.89
CA GLY A 434 7.01 41.41 -11.64
C GLY A 434 7.82 40.41 -10.81
N ILE A 435 7.38 40.06 -9.58
CA ILE A 435 8.05 39.06 -8.74
C ILE A 435 7.34 37.71 -8.90
N CYS A 436 8.12 36.69 -9.25
CA CYS A 436 7.72 35.28 -9.29
C CYS A 436 8.31 34.58 -8.06
N HIS A 437 7.49 33.85 -7.30
CA HIS A 437 7.95 33.06 -6.16
C HIS A 437 7.37 31.65 -6.29
N MET A 438 8.24 30.66 -6.50
CA MET A 438 7.86 29.32 -6.91
C MET A 438 8.51 28.24 -6.07
N GLN A 439 7.76 27.17 -5.81
CA GLN A 439 8.31 25.90 -5.38
C GLN A 439 8.67 25.10 -6.62
N GLY A 440 9.94 24.74 -6.77
CA GLY A 440 10.46 23.94 -7.86
C GLY A 440 10.88 22.54 -7.42
N TYR A 441 10.58 21.56 -8.27
CA TYR A 441 11.03 20.18 -8.14
C TYR A 441 11.67 19.73 -9.45
N ALA A 442 12.83 19.07 -9.38
CA ALA A 442 13.50 18.46 -10.51
C ALA A 442 13.50 16.93 -10.34
N TYR A 443 13.11 16.21 -11.40
CA TYR A 443 13.04 14.76 -11.44
C TYR A 443 13.92 14.20 -12.54
N ALA A 444 14.61 13.09 -12.28
CA ALA A 444 15.26 12.27 -13.31
C ALA A 444 14.93 10.80 -13.05
N ASN A 445 14.64 10.03 -14.09
CA ASN A 445 14.35 8.59 -14.01
C ASN A 445 13.33 8.22 -12.91
N GLY A 446 12.24 9.00 -12.82
CA GLY A 446 11.18 8.78 -11.83
C GLY A 446 11.57 9.10 -10.37
N LYS A 447 12.68 9.82 -10.13
CA LYS A 447 13.16 10.16 -8.79
C LYS A 447 13.37 11.65 -8.65
N LEU A 448 13.00 12.20 -7.49
CA LEU A 448 13.29 13.60 -7.14
C LEU A 448 14.80 13.77 -6.97
N VAL A 449 15.42 14.59 -7.82
CA VAL A 449 16.87 14.86 -7.79
C VAL A 449 17.21 16.18 -7.11
N ALA A 450 16.34 17.19 -7.21
CA ALA A 450 16.49 18.45 -6.51
C ALA A 450 15.13 19.09 -6.18
N GLU A 451 15.08 19.88 -5.11
CA GLU A 451 13.95 20.78 -4.79
C GLU A 451 14.48 22.13 -4.32
N ALA A 452 13.76 23.22 -4.62
CA ALA A 452 14.14 24.57 -4.23
C ALA A 452 12.93 25.52 -4.24
N GLU A 453 12.90 26.47 -3.31
CA GLU A 453 12.06 27.66 -3.40
C GLU A 453 12.83 28.75 -4.13
N LEU A 454 12.30 29.23 -5.25
CA LEU A 454 12.96 30.17 -6.16
C LEU A 454 12.16 31.47 -6.21
N MET A 455 12.80 32.59 -5.92
CA MET A 455 12.22 33.93 -6.09
C MET A 455 13.03 34.72 -7.11
N ALA A 456 12.35 35.23 -8.13
CA ALA A 456 12.94 36.02 -9.19
C ALA A 456 12.06 37.23 -9.55
N GLN A 457 12.65 38.26 -10.14
CA GLN A 457 11.95 39.46 -10.58
C GLN A 457 12.26 39.76 -12.05
N ILE A 458 11.22 40.07 -12.83
CA ILE A 458 11.38 40.62 -14.18
C ILE A 458 11.62 42.13 -14.12
N ILE A 459 12.61 42.61 -14.86
CA ILE A 459 12.98 44.02 -14.98
C ILE A 459 13.00 44.38 -16.46
N LYS A 460 12.27 45.43 -16.84
CA LYS A 460 12.29 45.95 -18.23
C LYS A 460 13.62 46.65 -18.48
N VAL A 461 14.32 46.25 -19.54
CA VAL A 461 15.67 46.76 -19.89
C VAL A 461 15.74 47.42 -21.27
N LYS A 462 14.71 47.25 -22.11
CA LYS A 462 14.58 47.89 -23.42
C LYS A 462 13.19 48.52 -23.51
N ASN A 463 13.11 49.70 -24.13
CA ASN A 463 11.86 50.45 -24.27
C ASN A 463 11.13 50.09 -25.55
#